data_AF-A0A378MVM2-F1
#
_entry.id   AF-A0A378MVM2-F1
#
_cell.length_a   1.000
_cell.length_b   1.000
_cell.length_c   1.000
_cell.angle_alpha   90.00
_cell.angle_beta   90.00
_cell.angle_gamma   90.00
#
_symmetry.space_group_name_H-M   'P 1'
#
loop_
_entity.id
_entity.type
_entity.pdbx_description
1 polymer ?
#
loop_
_entity_poly.entity_id
_entity_poly.type
_entity_poly.pdbx_seq_one_letter_code
_entity_poly.pdbx_strand_id
1 'polypeptide(L)'
;MAEISGIVSFGKETKGKRRLVITPAEGEAFEEMIPKWRQLNVFEGEMVQRGDVISDGAETPHDILRLRGVHAVTDYIVNEVQEVYRLQG
;
A
#
# COMPACT_ATOMS: atom_id res chain seq x y z
N MET A 1 -0.23 0.79 -1.23
CA MET A 1 -0.34 -0.56 -0.62
C MET A 1 0.60 -1.49 -1.37
N ALA A 2 0.98 -2.63 -0.80
CA ALA A 2 1.82 -3.61 -1.49
C ALA A 2 1.04 -4.24 -2.67
N GLU A 3 1.61 -4.16 -3.86
CA GLU A 3 1.00 -4.67 -5.10
C GLU A 3 1.11 -6.20 -5.23
N ILE A 4 2.21 -6.74 -4.71
CA ILE A 4 2.52 -8.16 -4.69
C ILE A 4 3.09 -8.56 -3.33
N SER A 5 3.03 -9.85 -3.03
CA SER A 5 3.67 -10.42 -1.83
C SER A 5 5.15 -10.69 -2.11
N GLY A 6 6.04 -10.36 -1.18
CA GLY A 6 7.47 -10.60 -1.35
C GLY A 6 8.34 -9.84 -0.35
N ILE A 7 9.65 -9.86 -0.61
CA ILE A 7 10.65 -9.16 0.19
C ILE A 7 10.83 -7.75 -0.38
N VAL A 8 10.74 -6.75 0.50
CA VAL A 8 10.95 -5.34 0.17
C VAL A 8 12.43 -5.02 0.08
N SER A 9 12.82 -4.28 -0.95
CA SER A 9 14.15 -3.69 -1.11
C SER A 9 14.06 -2.28 -1.70
N PHE A 10 15.09 -1.48 -1.48
CA PHE A 10 15.14 -0.11 -2.00
C PHE A 10 16.21 0.04 -3.08
N GLY A 11 15.79 0.48 -4.27
CA GLY A 11 16.68 0.75 -5.38
C GLY A 11 17.31 2.15 -5.33
N LYS A 12 18.05 2.49 -6.39
CA LYS A 12 18.72 3.78 -6.54
C LYS A 12 17.72 4.94 -6.48
N GLU A 13 17.91 5.85 -5.53
CA GLU A 13 17.08 7.03 -5.38
C GLU A 13 17.31 8.04 -6.52
N THR A 14 16.23 8.73 -6.92
CA THR A 14 16.26 9.86 -7.87
C THR A 14 15.99 11.17 -7.10
N LYS A 15 16.18 12.33 -7.74
CA LYS A 15 16.08 13.70 -7.16
C LYS A 15 14.80 14.05 -6.37
N GLY A 16 13.78 13.20 -6.33
CA GLY A 16 12.61 13.38 -5.47
C GLY A 16 11.79 12.11 -5.21
N LYS A 17 12.26 10.96 -5.69
CA LYS A 17 11.54 9.70 -5.60
C LYS A 17 12.51 8.59 -5.16
N ARG A 18 12.04 7.72 -4.29
CA ARG A 18 12.69 6.48 -3.85
C ARG A 18 12.12 5.33 -4.67
N ARG A 19 12.98 4.44 -5.14
CA ARG A 19 12.54 3.23 -5.85
C ARG A 19 12.26 2.14 -4.82
N LEU A 20 11.01 1.72 -4.70
CA LEU A 20 10.60 0.54 -3.95
C LEU A 20 10.62 -0.66 -4.91
N VAL A 21 11.21 -1.77 -4.49
CA VAL A 21 11.21 -3.03 -5.23
C VAL A 21 10.69 -4.12 -4.32
N ILE A 22 9.67 -4.86 -4.75
CA ILE A 22 9.15 -6.03 -4.04
C ILE A 22 9.53 -7.25 -4.86
N THR A 23 10.28 -8.18 -4.26
CA THR A 23 10.74 -9.40 -4.92
C THR A 23 9.95 -10.59 -4.38
N PRO A 24 9.09 -11.23 -5.18
CA PRO A 24 8.36 -12.43 -4.75
C PRO A 24 9.31 -13.64 -4.66
N ALA A 25 8.87 -14.71 -3.98
CA ALA A 25 9.62 -15.95 -3.91
C ALA A 25 9.79 -16.62 -5.28
N GLU A 26 8.78 -16.48 -6.14
CA GLU A 26 8.77 -16.95 -7.52
C GLU A 26 8.10 -15.89 -8.40
N GLY A 27 8.70 -15.57 -9.55
CA GLY A 27 8.14 -14.62 -10.52
C GLY A 27 8.97 -13.34 -10.72
N GLU A 28 8.33 -12.33 -11.32
CA GLU A 28 8.97 -11.04 -11.63
C GLU A 28 8.88 -10.07 -10.45
N ALA A 29 9.95 -9.31 -10.22
CA ALA A 29 9.97 -8.27 -9.21
C ALA A 29 9.09 -7.08 -9.64
N PHE A 30 8.36 -6.52 -8.69
CA PHE A 30 7.56 -5.32 -8.88
C PHE A 30 8.35 -4.10 -8.45
N GLU A 31 8.42 -3.07 -9.30
CA GLU A 31 9.09 -1.81 -9.00
C GLU A 31 8.13 -0.62 -9.03
N GLU A 32 8.23 0.27 -8.04
CA GLU A 32 7.46 1.51 -8.01
C GLU A 32 8.31 2.70 -7.54
N MET A 33 8.06 3.88 -8.12
CA MET A 33 8.71 5.11 -7.72
C MET A 33 7.86 5.89 -6.72
N ILE A 34 8.21 5.80 -5.44
CA ILE A 34 7.49 6.46 -4.35
C ILE A 34 8.11 7.84 -4.08
N PRO A 35 7.32 8.92 -3.97
CA PRO A 35 7.83 10.23 -3.58
C PRO A 35 8.50 10.20 -2.20
N LYS A 36 9.64 10.87 -2.04
CA LYS A 36 10.39 10.88 -0.76
C LYS A 36 9.65 11.49 0.43
N TRP A 37 8.64 12.32 0.16
CA TRP A 37 7.82 12.95 1.20
C TRP A 37 6.73 12.03 1.75
N ARG A 38 6.44 10.89 1.09
CA ARG A 38 5.59 9.86 1.68
C ARG A 38 6.40 9.08 2.71
N GLN A 39 5.86 8.99 3.91
CA GLN A 39 6.40 8.11 4.94
C GLN A 39 6.10 6.65 4.57
N LEU A 40 7.13 5.81 4.65
CA LEU A 40 7.03 4.37 4.42
C LEU A 40 6.99 3.66 5.78
N ASN A 41 6.08 2.70 5.91
CA ASN A 41 5.90 1.92 7.13
C ASN A 41 6.57 0.55 7.07
N VAL A 42 7.46 0.36 6.08
CA VAL A 42 8.15 -0.90 5.82
C VAL A 42 9.66 -0.68 5.77
N PHE A 43 10.40 -1.73 6.15
CA PHE A 43 11.85 -1.73 6.17
C PHE A 43 12.44 -2.56 5.03
N GLU A 44 13.71 -2.31 4.72
CA GLU A 44 14.46 -3.13 3.78
C GLU A 44 14.63 -4.55 4.33
N GLY A 45 14.34 -5.56 3.50
CA GLY A 45 14.36 -6.97 3.88
C GLY A 45 13.07 -7.46 4.55
N GLU A 46 12.08 -6.59 4.76
CA GLU A 46 10.80 -6.98 5.34
C GLU A 46 9.95 -7.78 4.33
N MET A 47 9.25 -8.80 4.82
CA MET A 47 8.31 -9.57 4.02
C MET A 47 6.91 -8.96 4.13
N VAL A 48 6.35 -8.54 2.99
CA VAL A 48 5.00 -7.98 2.89
C VAL A 48 4.09 -8.89 2.09
N GLN A 49 2.80 -8.83 2.39
CA GLN A 49 1.75 -9.49 1.63
C GLN A 49 1.03 -8.48 0.72
N ARG A 50 0.50 -8.96 -0.40
CA ARG A 50 -0.35 -8.16 -1.28
C ARG A 50 -1.51 -7.54 -0.51
N GLY A 51 -1.64 -6.22 -0.58
CA GLY A 51 -2.65 -5.45 0.16
C GLY A 51 -2.17 -4.88 1.50
N ASP A 52 -0.93 -5.13 1.91
CA ASP A 52 -0.36 -4.52 3.12
C ASP A 52 -0.11 -3.02 2.94
N VAL A 53 -0.17 -2.28 4.06
CA VAL A 53 0.02 -0.83 4.07
C VAL A 53 1.51 -0.50 4.12
N ILE A 54 2.09 -0.22 2.94
CA ILE A 54 3.52 0.08 2.80
C ILE A 54 3.88 1.56 3.03
N SER A 55 2.90 2.46 2.93
CA SER A 55 3.12 3.92 3.02
C SER A 55 1.91 4.60 3.63
N ASP A 56 2.16 5.65 4.39
CA ASP A 56 1.09 6.52 4.91
C ASP A 56 0.40 7.27 3.77
N GLY A 57 -0.93 7.34 3.85
CA GLY A 57 -1.81 8.00 2.90
C GLY A 57 -3.22 7.42 2.97
N ALA A 58 -4.21 8.19 2.49
CA ALA A 58 -5.58 7.69 2.37
C ALA A 58 -5.60 6.46 1.45
N GLU A 59 -6.09 5.34 1.97
CA GLU A 59 -6.41 4.17 1.16
C GLU A 59 -7.52 4.56 0.18
N THR A 60 -7.35 4.29 -1.11
CA THR A 60 -8.42 4.56 -2.08
C THR A 60 -9.33 3.34 -2.20
N PRO A 61 -10.66 3.52 -2.35
CA PRO A 61 -11.56 2.40 -2.58
C PRO A 61 -11.16 1.54 -3.78
N HIS A 62 -10.55 2.16 -4.81
CA HIS A 62 -10.03 1.46 -5.98
C HIS A 62 -8.88 0.50 -5.64
N ASP A 63 -7.94 0.94 -4.80
CA ASP A 63 -6.81 0.11 -4.37
C ASP A 63 -7.28 -1.01 -3.44
N ILE A 64 -8.19 -0.71 -2.51
CA ILE A 64 -8.79 -1.72 -1.63
C ILE A 64 -9.52 -2.79 -2.46
N LEU A 65 -10.33 -2.40 -3.44
CA LEU A 65 -11.02 -3.34 -4.31
C LEU A 65 -10.03 -4.22 -5.08
N ARG A 66 -9.01 -3.63 -5.69
CA ARG A 66 -8.06 -4.34 -6.55
C ARG A 66 -7.15 -5.29 -5.76
N LEU A 67 -6.78 -4.92 -4.53
CA LEU A 67 -5.80 -5.64 -3.72
C LEU A 67 -6.43 -6.55 -2.66
N ARG A 68 -7.52 -6.12 -2.01
CA ARG A 68 -8.19 -6.83 -0.91
C ARG A 68 -9.58 -7.38 -1.29
N GLY A 69 -10.17 -6.96 -2.41
CA GLY A 69 -11.40 -7.52 -2.96
C GLY A 69 -12.70 -6.79 -2.56
N VAL A 70 -13.84 -7.32 -3.03
CA VAL A 70 -15.16 -6.66 -2.94
C VAL A 70 -15.66 -6.51 -1.50
N HIS A 71 -15.47 -7.53 -0.66
CA HIS A 71 -15.88 -7.46 0.73
C HIS A 71 -15.13 -6.36 1.49
N ALA A 72 -13.80 -6.30 1.33
CA ALA A 72 -12.97 -5.30 2.00
C ALA A 72 -13.33 -3.86 1.60
N VAL A 73 -13.64 -3.59 0.33
CA VAL A 73 -14.05 -2.24 -0.09
C VAL A 73 -15.44 -1.88 0.41
N THR A 74 -16.34 -2.86 0.52
CA THR A 74 -17.69 -2.64 1.05
C THR A 74 -17.62 -2.24 2.53
N ASP A 75 -16.84 -2.98 3.32
CA ASP A 75 -16.62 -2.69 4.73
C ASP A 75 -15.97 -1.32 4.92
N TYR A 76 -14.98 -0.98 4.07
CA TYR A 76 -14.35 0.35 4.08
C TYR A 76 -15.37 1.48 3.85
N ILE A 77 -16.19 1.38 2.80
CA ILE A 77 -17.18 2.41 2.47
C ILE A 77 -18.22 2.56 3.60
N VAL A 78 -18.72 1.46 4.13
CA VAL A 78 -19.72 1.49 5.21
C VAL A 78 -19.13 2.15 6.46
N ASN A 79 -17.92 1.79 6.86
CA ASN A 79 -17.26 2.36 8.04
C ASN A 79 -17.04 3.86 7.88
N GLU A 80 -16.55 4.32 6.73
CA GLU A 80 -16.24 5.74 6.50
C GLU A 80 -17.50 6.60 6.51
N VAL A 81 -18.59 6.11 5.90
CA VAL A 81 -19.88 6.79 5.95
C VAL A 81 -20.39 6.86 7.39
N GLN A 82 -20.29 5.76 8.14
CA GLN A 82 -20.73 5.71 9.54
C GLN A 82 -19.90 6.64 10.44
N GLU A 83 -18.61 6.84 10.19
CA GLU A 83 -17.79 7.79 10.94
C GLU A 83 -18.28 9.24 10.82
N VAL A 84 -18.68 9.66 9.61
CA VAL A 84 -19.24 11.00 9.40
C VAL A 84 -20.51 11.19 10.23
N TYR A 85 -21.39 10.20 10.25
CA TYR A 85 -22.61 10.25 11.06
C TYR A 85 -22.32 10.23 12.56
N ARG A 86 -21.31 9.48 13.01
CA ARG A 86 -20.87 9.48 14.41
C ARG A 86 -20.30 10.82 14.86
N LEU A 87 -19.59 11.53 13.99
CA LEU A 87 -18.94 12.80 14.32
C LEU A 87 -19.92 13.99 14.40
N GLN A 88 -21.07 13.88 13.74
CA GLN A 88 -22.12 14.91 13.71
C GLN A 88 -23.17 14.75 14.83
N GLY A 89 -23.03 13.71 15.67
CA GLY A 89 -23.91 13.40 16.80
C GLY A 89 -23.36 13.83 18.15
#